data_AF-A0A383ATI9-F1
#
_entry.id   AF-A0A383ATI9-F1
#
_cell.length_a   1.000
_cell.length_b   1.000
_cell.length_c   1.000
_cell.angle_alpha   90.00
_cell.angle_beta   90.00
_cell.angle_gamma   90.00
#
_symmetry.space_group_name_H-M   'P 1'
#
loop_
_entity.id
_entity.type
_entity.pdbx_description
1 polymer ?
#
loop_
_entity_poly.entity_id
_entity_poly.type
_entity_poly.pdbx_seq_one_letter_code
_entity_poly.pdbx_strand_id
1 'polypeptide(L)'
;MDISETITSLNSLARNIWWTWNQDARGIFGELSPRTWQNVYHNPVAVLREVSGTELRTRLLEPEYAKRVAIVLDEFQEYINSDDTWVSREDSDLGEKPIAYFSAEFGLHETLPIAAGGLGVLAGDHIKSASDLGLNFCGITLFYREGYFQQTINQDNWQTEYYNQLNPQNLPMDPVLDEQGEPLICSVDIATDTVRYRS
;
A
#
# COMPACT_ATOMS: atom_id res chain seq x y z
N MET A 1 23.57 -5.07 6.45
CA MET A 1 22.69 -5.59 5.39
C MET A 1 23.46 -5.53 4.08
N ASP A 2 23.40 -6.58 3.27
CA ASP A 2 23.94 -6.51 1.89
C ASP A 2 23.09 -5.53 1.06
N ILE A 3 23.68 -4.80 0.12
CA ILE A 3 22.94 -3.81 -0.69
C ILE A 3 21.83 -4.51 -1.49
N SER A 4 22.06 -5.74 -1.94
CA SER A 4 21.02 -6.49 -2.66
C SER A 4 19.83 -6.81 -1.75
N GLU A 5 20.09 -7.19 -0.50
CA GLU A 5 19.08 -7.46 0.51
C GLU A 5 18.30 -6.19 0.87
N THR A 6 18.98 -5.06 1.05
CA THR A 6 18.33 -3.75 1.29
C THR A 6 17.41 -3.34 0.15
N ILE A 7 17.81 -3.57 -1.11
CA ILE A 7 16.94 -3.29 -2.26
C ILE A 7 15.70 -4.19 -2.25
N THR A 8 15.83 -5.47 -1.91
CA THR A 8 14.68 -6.37 -1.78
C THR A 8 13.73 -5.87 -0.68
N SER A 9 14.25 -5.54 0.50
CA SER A 9 13.44 -5.03 1.61
C SER A 9 12.77 -3.69 1.28
N LEU A 10 13.43 -2.80 0.54
CA LEU A 10 12.83 -1.55 0.04
C LEU A 10 11.67 -1.81 -0.93
N ASN A 11 11.79 -2.81 -1.80
CA ASN A 11 10.70 -3.20 -2.70
C ASN A 11 9.51 -3.78 -1.90
N SER A 12 9.77 -4.58 -0.88
CA SER A 12 8.73 -5.08 0.03
C SER A 12 8.04 -3.94 0.78
N LEU A 13 8.80 -3.01 1.36
CA LEU A 13 8.26 -1.82 2.02
C LEU A 13 7.43 -0.97 1.05
N ALA A 14 7.91 -0.73 -0.18
CA ALA A 14 7.17 0.05 -1.17
C ALA A 14 5.81 -0.57 -1.53
N ARG A 15 5.69 -1.90 -1.46
CA ARG A 15 4.46 -2.63 -1.77
C ARG A 15 3.53 -2.82 -0.58
N ASN A 16 3.96 -2.50 0.63
CA ASN A 16 3.14 -2.54 1.84
C ASN A 16 2.68 -1.13 2.22
N ILE A 17 1.39 -0.93 2.45
CA ILE A 17 0.84 0.42 2.66
C ILE A 17 1.17 1.05 4.03
N TRP A 18 1.90 0.35 4.90
CA TRP A 18 2.39 0.87 6.19
C TRP A 18 3.16 2.18 6.08
N TRP A 19 3.94 2.37 5.01
CA TRP A 19 4.65 3.64 4.78
C TRP A 19 3.70 4.85 4.74
N THR A 20 2.40 4.66 4.49
CA THR A 20 1.43 5.77 4.42
C THR A 20 1.11 6.41 5.77
N TRP A 21 1.47 5.79 6.90
CA TRP A 21 1.38 6.41 8.22
C TRP A 21 2.72 6.48 8.97
N ASN A 22 3.84 6.12 8.31
CA ASN A 22 5.20 6.36 8.80
C ASN A 22 5.87 7.49 7.99
N GLN A 23 6.23 8.60 8.67
CA GLN A 23 6.79 9.78 8.01
C GLN A 23 8.22 9.56 7.49
N ASP A 24 9.03 8.80 8.20
CA ASP A 24 10.41 8.51 7.80
C ASP A 24 10.43 7.59 6.58
N ALA A 25 9.52 6.60 6.52
CA ALA A 25 9.30 5.76 5.35
C ALA A 25 8.91 6.57 4.11
N ARG A 26 8.03 7.56 4.25
CA ARG A 26 7.73 8.50 3.14
C ARG A 26 8.94 9.32 2.74
N GLY A 27 9.71 9.77 3.71
CA GLY A 27 10.91 10.59 3.52
C GLY A 27 11.94 9.89 2.63
N ILE A 28 12.25 8.62 2.92
CA ILE A 28 13.28 7.89 2.15
C ILE A 28 12.91 7.71 0.68
N PHE A 29 11.63 7.52 0.34
CA PHE A 29 11.18 7.42 -1.05
C PHE A 29 11.10 8.80 -1.74
N GLY A 30 10.59 9.81 -1.02
CA GLY A 30 10.52 11.17 -1.53
C GLY A 30 11.90 11.77 -1.83
N GLU A 31 12.91 11.40 -1.06
CA GLU A 31 14.29 11.84 -1.27
C GLU A 31 14.91 11.22 -2.53
N LEU A 32 14.59 9.98 -2.90
CA LEU A 32 15.19 9.30 -4.06
C LEU A 32 14.99 10.09 -5.36
N SER A 33 13.76 10.51 -5.63
CA SER A 33 13.42 11.38 -6.74
C SER A 33 12.26 12.30 -6.33
N PRO A 34 12.54 13.50 -5.80
CA PRO A 34 11.50 14.43 -5.34
C PRO A 34 10.52 14.83 -6.44
N ARG A 35 11.01 14.95 -7.68
CA ARG A 35 10.18 15.28 -8.84
C ARG A 35 9.26 14.12 -9.21
N THR A 36 9.79 12.89 -9.30
CA THR A 36 8.97 11.72 -9.62
C THR A 36 7.93 11.50 -8.53
N TRP A 37 8.33 11.57 -7.27
CA TRP A 37 7.47 11.42 -6.10
C TRP A 37 6.21 12.30 -6.16
N GLN A 38 6.37 13.59 -6.48
CA GLN A 38 5.21 14.50 -6.66
C GLN A 38 4.37 14.13 -7.88
N ASN A 39 5.01 13.79 -9.01
CA ASN A 39 4.32 13.49 -10.26
C ASN A 39 3.55 12.16 -10.24
N VAL A 40 3.94 11.23 -9.36
CA VAL A 40 3.33 9.89 -9.24
C VAL A 40 2.44 9.77 -8.00
N TYR A 41 1.99 10.90 -7.43
CA TYR A 41 1.10 10.92 -6.25
C TYR A 41 1.67 10.12 -5.09
N HIS A 42 2.94 10.37 -4.78
CA HIS A 42 3.64 9.81 -3.63
C HIS A 42 3.67 8.27 -3.65
N ASN A 43 3.75 7.66 -4.84
CA ASN A 43 3.79 6.22 -5.02
C ASN A 43 5.25 5.68 -5.03
N PRO A 44 5.67 4.95 -3.98
CA PRO A 44 7.04 4.45 -3.88
C PRO A 44 7.36 3.33 -4.89
N VAL A 45 6.37 2.51 -5.28
CA VAL A 45 6.55 1.49 -6.32
C VAL A 45 6.91 2.14 -7.65
N ALA A 46 6.25 3.24 -7.99
CA ALA A 46 6.55 4.00 -9.20
C ALA A 46 7.93 4.69 -9.12
N VAL A 47 8.28 5.27 -7.96
CA VAL A 47 9.62 5.86 -7.75
C VAL A 47 10.74 4.83 -7.94
N LEU A 48 10.63 3.65 -7.32
CA LEU A 48 11.64 2.61 -7.44
C LEU A 48 11.76 2.03 -8.86
N ARG A 49 10.70 2.09 -9.67
CA ARG A 49 10.74 1.70 -11.09
C ARG A 49 11.43 2.74 -11.97
N GLU A 50 11.28 4.02 -11.64
CA GLU A 50 11.87 5.13 -12.39
C GLU A 50 13.36 5.31 -12.07
N VAL A 51 13.74 5.15 -10.81
CA VAL A 51 15.14 5.27 -10.37
C VAL A 51 15.94 4.09 -10.89
N SER A 52 17.03 4.37 -11.60
CA SER A 52 17.88 3.31 -12.14
C SER A 52 18.54 2.49 -11.02
N GLY A 53 18.77 1.19 -11.25
CA GLY A 53 19.42 0.34 -10.25
C GLY A 53 20.82 0.84 -9.83
N THR A 54 21.55 1.49 -10.74
CA THR A 54 22.84 2.13 -10.43
C THR A 54 22.68 3.33 -9.52
N GLU A 55 21.68 4.18 -9.78
CA GLU A 55 21.39 5.35 -8.97
C GLU A 55 20.93 4.96 -7.56
N LEU A 56 20.01 3.99 -7.45
CA LEU A 56 19.55 3.48 -6.14
C LEU A 56 20.72 2.94 -5.32
N ARG A 57 21.59 2.13 -5.93
CA ARG A 57 22.81 1.63 -5.26
C ARG A 57 23.73 2.76 -4.83
N THR A 58 23.90 3.79 -5.65
CA THR A 58 24.74 4.94 -5.33
C THR A 58 24.19 5.69 -4.12
N ARG A 59 22.88 5.92 -4.06
CA ARG A 59 22.22 6.54 -2.90
C ARG A 59 22.37 5.70 -1.64
N LEU A 60 22.23 4.39 -1.75
CA LEU A 60 22.42 3.46 -0.62
C LEU A 60 23.87 3.35 -0.13
N LEU A 61 24.84 3.93 -0.84
CA LEU A 61 26.23 4.06 -0.38
C LEU A 61 26.48 5.37 0.38
N GLU A 62 25.55 6.32 0.33
CA GLU A 62 25.65 7.57 1.09
C GLU A 62 25.36 7.28 2.58
N PRO A 63 26.30 7.52 3.51
CA PRO A 63 26.18 7.04 4.89
C PRO A 63 24.91 7.48 5.62
N GLU A 64 24.53 8.75 5.44
CA GLU A 64 23.35 9.32 6.10
C GLU A 64 22.04 8.76 5.54
N TYR A 65 21.96 8.59 4.21
CA TYR A 65 20.77 8.02 3.57
C TYR A 65 20.64 6.53 3.92
N ALA A 66 21.74 5.77 3.80
CA ALA A 66 21.79 4.36 4.14
C ALA A 66 21.38 4.10 5.59
N LYS A 67 21.80 4.95 6.52
CA LYS A 67 21.41 4.87 7.93
C LYS A 67 19.91 5.08 8.13
N ARG A 68 19.31 6.09 7.47
CA ARG A 68 17.85 6.31 7.55
C ARG A 68 17.07 5.15 6.95
N VAL A 69 17.51 4.63 5.80
CA VAL A 69 16.90 3.45 5.18
C VAL A 69 16.97 2.24 6.11
N ALA A 70 18.13 1.98 6.72
CA ALA A 70 18.29 0.87 7.66
C ALA A 70 17.33 1.00 8.85
N ILE A 71 17.23 2.17 9.48
CA ILE A 71 16.30 2.42 10.59
C ILE A 71 14.85 2.13 10.18
N VAL A 72 14.41 2.69 9.05
CA VAL A 72 13.03 2.48 8.55
C VAL A 72 12.76 1.02 8.24
N LEU A 73 13.72 0.30 7.65
CA LEU A 73 13.56 -1.12 7.34
C LEU A 73 13.53 -1.98 8.60
N ASP A 74 14.33 -1.63 9.62
CA ASP A 74 14.31 -2.30 10.92
C ASP A 74 12.97 -2.06 11.62
N GLU A 75 12.44 -0.84 11.62
CA GLU A 75 11.10 -0.51 12.14
C GLU A 75 9.99 -1.25 11.39
N PHE A 76 10.07 -1.31 10.07
CA PHE A 76 9.11 -2.04 9.25
C PHE A 76 9.14 -3.54 9.56
N GLN A 77 10.32 -4.12 9.71
CA GLN A 77 10.46 -5.53 10.05
C GLN A 77 9.97 -5.80 11.48
N GLU A 78 10.25 -4.92 12.43
CA GLU A 78 9.72 -5.01 13.79
C GLU A 78 8.19 -4.95 13.77
N TYR A 79 7.60 -4.01 13.03
CA TYR A 79 6.14 -3.88 12.91
C TYR A 79 5.48 -5.14 12.33
N ILE A 80 6.03 -5.69 11.24
CA ILE A 80 5.43 -6.83 10.52
C ILE A 80 5.56 -8.15 11.27
N ASN A 81 6.59 -8.31 12.10
CA ASN A 81 6.86 -9.56 12.82
C ASN A 81 6.63 -9.45 14.33
N SER A 82 6.06 -8.35 14.81
CA SER A 82 5.75 -8.20 16.23
C SER A 82 4.57 -9.08 16.62
N ASP A 83 4.83 -10.00 17.55
CA ASP A 83 3.78 -10.71 18.28
C ASP A 83 3.31 -9.91 19.52
N ASP A 84 4.00 -8.82 19.90
CA ASP A 84 3.66 -7.94 21.03
C ASP A 84 2.76 -6.78 20.55
N THR A 85 1.47 -7.09 20.44
CA THR A 85 0.41 -6.13 20.07
C THR A 85 -0.52 -5.86 21.25
N TRP A 86 -1.41 -4.88 21.14
CA TRP A 86 -2.43 -4.64 22.17
C TRP A 86 -3.30 -5.89 22.40
N VAL A 87 -3.74 -6.55 21.33
CA VAL A 87 -4.54 -7.79 21.38
C VAL A 87 -3.78 -8.89 22.12
N SER A 88 -2.49 -9.09 21.82
CA SER A 88 -1.70 -10.14 22.48
C SER A 88 -1.59 -9.95 24.01
N ARG A 89 -1.63 -8.70 24.48
CA ARG A 89 -1.47 -8.32 25.90
C ARG A 89 -2.77 -8.35 26.67
N GLU A 90 -3.85 -7.88 26.05
CA GLU A 90 -5.12 -7.62 26.74
C GLU A 90 -6.20 -8.67 26.46
N ASP A 91 -6.27 -9.24 25.25
CA ASP A 91 -7.33 -10.18 24.85
C ASP A 91 -6.87 -11.07 23.68
N SER A 92 -6.08 -12.10 24.00
CA SER A 92 -5.57 -13.04 22.98
C SER A 92 -6.68 -13.84 22.29
N ASP A 93 -7.82 -14.05 22.95
CA ASP A 93 -9.00 -14.70 22.35
C ASP A 93 -9.59 -13.87 21.21
N LEU A 94 -9.46 -12.53 21.27
CA LEU A 94 -9.86 -11.65 20.17
C LEU A 94 -8.95 -11.80 18.95
N GLY A 95 -7.66 -12.08 19.16
CA GLY A 95 -6.70 -12.33 18.09
C GLY A 95 -7.00 -13.60 17.28
N GLU A 96 -7.63 -14.60 17.89
CA GLU A 96 -8.02 -15.84 17.21
C GLU A 96 -9.33 -15.72 16.41
N LYS A 97 -10.10 -14.64 16.59
CA LYS A 97 -11.41 -14.47 15.95
C LYS A 97 -11.28 -13.68 14.64
N PRO A 98 -11.49 -14.30 13.47
CA PRO A 98 -11.39 -13.59 12.21
C PRO A 98 -12.53 -12.58 12.05
N ILE A 99 -12.18 -11.36 11.65
CA ILE A 99 -13.11 -10.27 11.33
C ILE A 99 -13.06 -9.99 9.84
N ALA A 100 -14.19 -10.18 9.15
CA ALA A 100 -14.34 -9.78 7.75
C ALA A 100 -15.07 -8.44 7.67
N TYR A 101 -14.37 -7.39 7.22
CA TYR A 101 -14.92 -6.04 7.11
C TYR A 101 -15.17 -5.66 5.66
N PHE A 102 -16.44 -5.70 5.27
CA PHE A 102 -16.87 -5.33 3.94
C PHE A 102 -17.11 -3.81 3.86
N SER A 103 -16.43 -3.16 2.93
CA SER A 103 -16.69 -1.77 2.59
C SER A 103 -16.61 -1.58 1.08
N ALA A 104 -17.46 -0.72 0.55
CA ALA A 104 -17.38 -0.33 -0.84
C ALA A 104 -16.05 0.39 -1.15
N GLU A 105 -15.45 1.07 -0.16
CA GLU A 105 -14.22 1.84 -0.36
C GLU A 105 -13.31 1.80 0.87
N PHE A 106 -12.00 1.95 0.64
CA PHE A 106 -10.99 2.13 1.68
C PHE A 106 -10.05 3.28 1.30
N GLY A 107 -10.12 4.37 2.07
CA GLY A 107 -9.30 5.57 1.91
C GLY A 107 -7.95 5.39 2.57
N LEU A 108 -7.08 4.57 1.96
CA LEU A 108 -5.76 4.28 2.52
C LEU A 108 -4.75 5.38 2.21
N HIS A 109 -4.65 5.75 0.92
CA HIS A 109 -3.72 6.77 0.43
C HIS A 109 -4.02 7.13 -1.03
N GLU A 110 -3.61 8.32 -1.49
CA GLU A 110 -3.86 8.82 -2.87
C GLU A 110 -3.24 7.95 -3.98
N THR A 111 -2.18 7.20 -3.67
CA THR A 111 -1.59 6.17 -4.56
C THR A 111 -2.57 5.04 -4.89
N LEU A 112 -3.59 4.80 -4.06
CA LEU A 112 -4.62 3.79 -4.28
C LEU A 112 -5.99 4.49 -4.20
N PRO A 113 -6.41 5.20 -5.27
CA PRO A 113 -7.59 6.05 -5.26
C PRO A 113 -8.87 5.21 -5.37
N ILE A 114 -9.14 4.37 -4.38
CA ILE A 114 -10.34 3.50 -4.30
C ILE A 114 -11.37 4.02 -3.30
N ALA A 115 -11.30 5.30 -2.96
CA ALA A 115 -12.24 5.98 -2.08
C ALA A 115 -12.57 7.38 -2.60
N ALA A 116 -13.84 7.75 -2.54
CA ALA A 116 -14.40 9.01 -3.00
C ALA A 116 -14.69 10.00 -1.86
N GLY A 117 -14.87 9.51 -0.62
CA GLY A 117 -15.27 10.37 0.49
C GLY A 117 -15.12 9.77 1.88
N GLY A 118 -15.94 10.28 2.81
CA GLY A 118 -15.79 10.00 4.25
C GLY A 118 -16.01 8.54 4.66
N LEU A 119 -16.79 7.77 3.90
CA LEU A 119 -16.97 6.34 4.17
C LEU A 119 -15.64 5.61 4.01
N GLY A 120 -14.93 5.84 2.90
CA GLY A 120 -13.64 5.25 2.63
C GLY A 120 -12.59 5.70 3.63
N VAL A 121 -12.54 7.00 3.96
CA VAL A 121 -11.61 7.51 4.99
C VAL A 121 -11.80 6.77 6.32
N LEU A 122 -13.05 6.65 6.80
CA LEU A 122 -13.34 5.94 8.04
C LEU A 122 -12.95 4.46 7.96
N ALA A 123 -13.27 3.78 6.86
CA ALA A 123 -12.88 2.39 6.65
C ALA A 123 -11.35 2.21 6.60
N GLY A 124 -10.64 3.17 6.01
CA GLY A 124 -9.18 3.23 5.97
C GLY A 124 -8.57 3.40 7.37
N ASP A 125 -9.13 4.30 8.19
CA ASP A 125 -8.67 4.49 9.57
C ASP A 125 -8.96 3.26 10.45
N HIS A 126 -10.09 2.59 10.23
CA HIS A 126 -10.42 1.33 10.92
C HIS A 126 -9.38 0.24 10.64
N ILE A 127 -9.04 0.00 9.38
CA ILE A 127 -8.10 -1.08 9.03
C ILE A 127 -6.66 -0.77 9.48
N LYS A 128 -6.24 0.50 9.42
CA LYS A 128 -4.94 0.94 9.97
C LYS A 128 -4.88 0.73 11.48
N SER A 129 -5.92 1.16 12.20
CA SER A 129 -6.02 0.95 13.64
C SER A 129 -6.08 -0.54 14.00
N ALA A 130 -6.78 -1.35 13.22
CA ALA A 130 -6.83 -2.79 13.41
C ALA A 130 -5.45 -3.45 13.25
N SER A 131 -4.66 -2.99 12.27
CA SER A 131 -3.27 -3.41 12.07
C SER A 131 -2.41 -3.07 13.30
N ASP A 132 -2.47 -1.83 13.78
CA ASP A 132 -1.69 -1.39 14.95
C ASP A 132 -2.08 -2.12 16.25
N LEU A 133 -3.35 -2.51 16.38
CA LEU A 133 -3.84 -3.28 17.53
C LEU A 133 -3.49 -4.76 17.46
N GLY A 134 -3.18 -5.30 16.28
CA GLY A 134 -2.94 -6.73 16.07
C GLY A 134 -4.21 -7.57 15.94
N LEU A 135 -5.29 -7.00 15.40
CA LEU A 135 -6.54 -7.75 15.18
C LEU A 135 -6.43 -8.69 13.99
N ASN A 136 -7.01 -9.89 14.10
CA ASN A 136 -7.21 -10.80 12.97
C ASN A 136 -8.33 -10.26 12.06
N PHE A 137 -7.96 -9.33 11.19
CA PHE A 137 -8.87 -8.47 10.47
C PHE A 137 -8.58 -8.47 8.97
N CYS A 138 -9.61 -8.73 8.16
CA CYS A 138 -9.53 -8.72 6.71
C CYS A 138 -10.54 -7.72 6.13
N GLY A 139 -10.04 -6.67 5.49
CA GLY A 139 -10.85 -5.72 4.73
C GLY A 139 -11.18 -6.27 3.35
N ILE A 140 -12.44 -6.21 2.94
CA ILE A 140 -12.94 -6.72 1.66
C ILE A 140 -13.59 -5.57 0.89
N THR A 141 -13.08 -5.32 -0.32
CA THR A 141 -13.55 -4.26 -1.23
C THR A 141 -13.35 -4.66 -2.68
N LEU A 142 -13.81 -3.82 -3.59
CA LEU A 142 -13.56 -3.97 -5.03
C LEU A 142 -12.36 -3.13 -5.44
N PHE A 143 -11.52 -3.69 -6.31
CA PHE A 143 -10.48 -2.91 -6.97
C PHE A 143 -11.06 -2.17 -8.19
N TYR A 144 -11.44 -0.91 -8.00
CA TYR A 144 -11.95 -0.03 -9.06
C TYR A 144 -10.82 0.39 -9.99
N ARG A 145 -10.77 -0.16 -11.22
CA ARG A 145 -9.69 0.12 -12.18
C ARG A 145 -9.54 1.58 -12.59
N GLU A 146 -10.62 2.33 -12.61
CA GLU A 146 -10.60 3.78 -12.93
C GLU A 146 -10.42 4.64 -11.68
N GLY A 147 -10.43 4.03 -10.49
CA GLY A 147 -10.37 4.71 -9.20
C GLY A 147 -11.42 5.81 -9.04
N TYR A 148 -11.12 6.75 -8.14
CA TYR A 148 -11.76 8.05 -8.08
C TYR A 148 -11.00 9.03 -8.98
N PHE A 149 -11.74 9.96 -9.61
CA PHE A 149 -11.14 10.90 -10.56
C PHE A 149 -10.17 11.87 -9.90
N GLN A 150 -9.21 12.34 -10.69
CA GLN A 150 -8.35 13.45 -10.33
C GLN A 150 -8.97 14.75 -10.82
N GLN A 151 -9.18 15.67 -9.90
CA GLN A 151 -9.77 16.97 -10.18
C GLN A 151 -8.66 17.95 -10.60
N THR A 152 -8.85 18.65 -11.72
CA THR A 152 -7.99 19.75 -12.13
C THR A 152 -8.82 20.96 -12.54
N ILE A 153 -8.27 22.16 -12.38
CA ILE A 153 -8.88 23.41 -12.84
C ILE A 153 -8.20 23.82 -14.14
N ASN A 154 -8.99 23.96 -15.21
CA ASN A 154 -8.48 24.35 -16.52
C ASN A 154 -8.26 25.87 -16.64
N GLN A 155 -7.76 26.32 -17.79
CA GLN A 155 -7.47 27.74 -18.05
C GLN A 155 -8.72 28.64 -18.00
N ASP A 156 -9.91 28.07 -18.16
CA ASP A 156 -11.19 28.76 -18.09
C ASP A 156 -11.79 28.76 -16.67
N ASN A 157 -11.03 28.33 -15.67
CA ASN A 157 -11.46 28.15 -14.28
C ASN A 157 -12.59 27.12 -14.09
N TRP A 158 -12.76 26.20 -15.05
CA TRP A 158 -13.69 25.08 -14.91
C TRP A 158 -13.00 23.86 -14.31
N GLN A 159 -13.72 23.18 -13.44
CA GLN A 159 -13.36 21.85 -12.99
C GLN A 159 -13.40 20.88 -14.18
N THR A 160 -12.36 20.05 -14.28
CA THR A 160 -12.30 18.94 -15.22
C THR A 160 -11.81 17.69 -14.49
N GLU A 161 -12.38 16.54 -14.85
CA GLU A 161 -12.02 15.23 -14.30
C GLU A 161 -11.06 14.47 -15.21
N TYR A 162 -10.05 13.83 -14.62
CA TYR A 162 -9.17 12.91 -15.30
C TYR A 162 -9.18 11.54 -14.62
N TYR A 163 -9.37 10.48 -15.41
CA TYR A 163 -9.39 9.10 -14.95
C TYR A 163 -8.14 8.39 -15.48
N ASN A 164 -7.22 8.05 -14.57
CA ASN A 164 -6.08 7.22 -14.89
C ASN A 164 -6.46 5.76 -14.64
N GLN A 165 -6.36 4.92 -15.68
CA GLN A 165 -6.46 3.48 -15.45
C GLN A 165 -5.31 3.02 -14.55
N LEU A 166 -5.68 2.49 -13.40
CA LEU A 166 -4.74 1.96 -12.44
C LEU A 166 -4.11 0.68 -12.98
N ASN A 167 -2.78 0.66 -13.07
CA ASN A 167 -2.02 -0.55 -13.35
C ASN A 167 -1.63 -1.21 -12.01
N PRO A 168 -2.19 -2.38 -11.64
CA PRO A 168 -1.90 -3.05 -10.37
C PRO A 168 -0.41 -3.31 -10.14
N GLN A 169 0.37 -3.49 -11.21
CA GLN A 169 1.81 -3.70 -11.12
C GLN A 169 2.56 -2.49 -10.55
N ASN A 170 2.00 -1.29 -10.72
CA ASN A 170 2.56 -0.04 -10.22
C ASN A 170 1.99 0.35 -8.84
N LEU A 171 1.15 -0.46 -8.22
CA LEU A 171 0.47 -0.12 -6.97
C LEU A 171 1.10 -0.85 -5.78
N PRO A 172 0.93 -0.32 -4.53
CA PRO A 172 1.37 -0.98 -3.32
C PRO A 172 0.39 -2.12 -2.94
N MET A 173 0.33 -3.12 -3.79
CA MET A 173 -0.49 -4.32 -3.62
C MET A 173 0.14 -5.48 -4.37
N ASP A 174 -0.09 -6.70 -3.88
CA ASP A 174 0.33 -7.93 -4.51
C ASP A 174 -0.88 -8.78 -4.89
N PRO A 175 -0.82 -9.51 -6.02
CA PRO A 175 -1.85 -10.49 -6.34
C PRO A 175 -1.77 -11.66 -5.38
N VAL A 176 -2.91 -12.21 -4.99
CA VAL A 176 -2.94 -13.51 -4.29
C VAL A 176 -2.69 -14.60 -5.33
N LEU A 177 -1.75 -15.49 -5.05
CA LEU A 177 -1.37 -16.58 -5.96
C LEU A 177 -1.88 -17.94 -5.44
N ASP A 178 -2.15 -18.86 -6.34
CA ASP A 178 -2.44 -20.27 -6.02
C ASP A 178 -1.16 -21.09 -5.77
N GLU A 179 -1.31 -22.39 -5.50
CA GLU A 179 -0.20 -23.32 -5.28
C GLU A 179 0.74 -23.47 -6.49
N GLN A 180 0.28 -23.09 -7.69
CA GLN A 180 1.05 -23.13 -8.94
C GLN A 180 1.75 -21.80 -9.24
N GLY A 181 1.52 -20.77 -8.43
CA GLY A 181 2.07 -19.43 -8.62
C GLY A 181 1.28 -18.56 -9.60
N GLU A 182 0.08 -18.98 -9.99
CA GLU A 182 -0.82 -18.22 -10.86
C GLU A 182 -1.81 -17.37 -10.04
N PRO A 183 -2.31 -16.24 -10.57
CA PRO A 183 -3.26 -15.42 -9.84
C PRO A 183 -4.53 -16.19 -9.46
N LEU A 184 -4.86 -16.19 -8.18
CA LEU A 184 -6.00 -16.90 -7.62
C LEU A 184 -7.30 -16.34 -8.21
N ILE A 185 -8.08 -17.21 -8.85
CA ILE A 185 -9.41 -16.89 -9.39
C ILE A 185 -10.47 -17.50 -8.49
N CYS A 186 -11.24 -16.62 -7.84
CA CYS A 186 -12.37 -16.99 -7.02
C CYS A 186 -13.68 -16.80 -7.81
N SER A 187 -14.74 -17.44 -7.35
CA SER A 187 -16.09 -17.26 -7.91
C SER A 187 -17.13 -17.05 -6.83
N VAL A 188 -18.10 -16.21 -7.11
CA VAL A 188 -19.28 -15.98 -6.28
C VAL A 188 -20.53 -16.01 -7.15
N ASP A 189 -21.56 -16.70 -6.67
CA ASP A 189 -22.87 -16.71 -7.33
C ASP A 189 -23.65 -15.45 -6.93
N ILE A 190 -24.02 -14.65 -7.92
CA ILE A 190 -24.82 -13.44 -7.76
C ILE A 190 -26.09 -13.61 -8.59
N ALA A 191 -27.21 -13.78 -7.88
CA ALA A 191 -28.51 -14.10 -8.48
C ALA A 191 -28.45 -15.36 -9.37
N THR A 192 -28.49 -15.20 -10.70
CA THR A 192 -28.46 -16.30 -11.67
C THR A 192 -27.09 -16.49 -12.31
N ASP A 193 -26.12 -15.63 -12.01
CA ASP A 193 -24.82 -15.59 -12.68
C ASP A 193 -23.68 -15.92 -11.72
N THR A 194 -22.72 -16.72 -12.19
CA THR A 194 -21.46 -16.93 -11.46
C THR A 194 -20.44 -15.89 -11.91
N VAL A 195 -20.06 -14.99 -11.01
CA VAL A 195 -19.03 -13.98 -11.25
C VAL A 195 -17.67 -14.53 -10.82
N ARG A 196 -16.69 -14.46 -11.72
CA ARG A 196 -15.29 -14.81 -11.42
C ARG A 196 -14.46 -13.55 -11.24
N TYR A 197 -13.63 -13.52 -10.22
CA TYR A 197 -12.74 -12.40 -9.92
C TYR A 197 -11.35 -12.89 -9.53
N ARG A 198 -10.35 -12.03 -9.76
CA ARG A 198 -8.96 -12.26 -9.35
C ARG A 198 -8.77 -11.67 -7.96
N SER A 199 -8.20 -12.45 -7.03
CA SER A 199 -7.84 -12.00 -5.69
C SER A 199 -6.46 -11.36 -5.63
#